data_AF-A0A822DW90-F1
#
_entry.id   AF-A0A822DW90-F1
#
_cell.length_a   1.000
_cell.length_b   1.000
_cell.length_c   1.000
_cell.angle_alpha   90.00
_cell.angle_beta   90.00
_cell.angle_gamma   90.00
#
_symmetry.space_group_name_H-M   'P 1'
#
loop_
_entity.id
_entity.type
_entity.pdbx_description
1 polymer ?
#
loop_
_entity_poly.entity_id
_entity_poly.type
_entity_poly.pdbx_seq_one_letter_code
_entity_poly.pdbx_strand_id
1 'polypeptide(L)'
;YHEQITYVPKRDCGTKYNIYLLYPNQPKNSSTNYSIHIDIFDKISLKYLASWYLSIPFQFLPVNRIATQIFIQNKKSMISKLCPLYCGEHGHCVEYINQKFLYFCQCNEGYSGVQCNIKQNCSCSSDSYCLTSSICVCPINKFGSKCYLKNSICQTSKNSCQNNGFCIPVDDRMSLNKFTCLCTENFYGKRCENRKNQIDIKFDDDKISMMSFVFIHFITAIENDNHQLSITQSFHILFIELTNRTYYLGVLREKFIESEHIQTRILP
;
A
#
# COMPACT_ATOMS: atom_id res chain seq x y z
N TYR A 1 8.90 -19.25 -12.15
CA TYR A 1 7.67 -19.37 -11.34
C TYR A 1 7.41 -18.02 -10.71
N HIS A 2 6.14 -17.70 -10.43
CA HIS A 2 5.78 -16.39 -9.89
C HIS A 2 4.64 -16.56 -8.91
N GLU A 3 4.56 -15.64 -7.97
CA GLU A 3 3.46 -15.50 -7.04
C GLU A 3 2.99 -14.05 -7.07
N GLN A 4 1.70 -13.85 -6.81
CA GLN A 4 1.11 -12.51 -6.82
C GLN A 4 0.35 -12.27 -5.52
N ILE A 5 0.58 -11.11 -4.93
CA ILE A 5 -0.10 -10.69 -3.71
C ILE A 5 -0.63 -9.28 -3.91
N THR A 6 -1.81 -9.03 -3.37
CA THR A 6 -2.38 -7.68 -3.30
C THR A 6 -2.21 -7.13 -1.90
N TYR A 7 -1.46 -6.04 -1.78
CA TYR A 7 -1.25 -5.31 -0.54
C TYR A 7 -2.19 -4.10 -0.48
N VAL A 8 -2.96 -3.99 0.61
CA VAL A 8 -3.86 -2.87 0.90
C VAL A 8 -3.45 -2.28 2.25
N PRO A 9 -2.90 -1.06 2.31
CA PRO A 9 -2.34 -0.50 3.55
C PRO A 9 -3.27 -0.57 4.77
N LYS A 10 -4.56 -0.27 4.60
CA LYS A 10 -5.56 -0.31 5.69
C LYS A 10 -5.77 -1.71 6.28
N ARG A 11 -5.57 -2.76 5.49
CA ARG A 11 -5.82 -4.16 5.87
C ARG A 11 -4.54 -4.89 6.26
N ASP A 12 -3.47 -4.61 5.54
CA ASP A 12 -2.28 -5.45 5.50
C ASP A 12 -1.07 -4.84 6.21
N CYS A 13 -1.19 -3.63 6.76
CA CYS A 13 -0.12 -3.02 7.54
C CYS A 13 0.22 -3.93 8.74
N GLY A 14 1.48 -4.35 8.83
CA GLY A 14 1.96 -5.29 9.86
C GLY A 14 1.75 -6.78 9.55
N THR A 15 1.07 -7.11 8.45
CA THR A 15 0.86 -8.50 8.02
C THR A 15 2.15 -9.08 7.44
N LYS A 16 2.48 -10.31 7.84
CA LYS A 16 3.59 -11.09 7.28
C LYS A 16 3.07 -12.02 6.19
N TYR A 17 3.67 -11.95 5.01
CA TYR A 17 3.34 -12.83 3.89
C TYR A 17 4.35 -13.98 3.79
N ASN A 18 3.84 -15.21 3.77
CA ASN A 18 4.65 -16.41 3.57
C ASN A 18 4.46 -16.88 2.12
N ILE A 19 5.52 -16.78 1.32
CA ILE A 19 5.50 -17.10 -0.11
C ILE A 19 6.45 -18.25 -0.37
N TYR A 20 5.97 -19.27 -1.09
CA TYR A 20 6.77 -20.43 -1.46
C TYR A 20 7.02 -20.39 -2.96
N LEU A 21 8.27 -20.12 -3.35
CA LEU A 21 8.70 -20.17 -4.75
C LEU A 21 9.35 -21.51 -5.01
N LEU A 22 8.72 -22.32 -5.86
CA LEU A 22 9.22 -23.64 -6.24
C LEU A 22 10.03 -23.55 -7.53
N TYR A 23 11.17 -24.26 -7.57
CA TYR A 23 11.93 -24.41 -8.80
C TYR A 23 11.14 -25.26 -9.80
N PRO A 24 11.09 -24.86 -11.09
CA PRO A 24 10.32 -25.60 -12.10
C PRO A 24 10.91 -26.98 -12.39
N ASN A 25 12.25 -27.11 -12.31
CA ASN A 25 12.95 -28.36 -12.55
C ASN A 25 13.67 -28.77 -11.27
N GLN A 26 13.56 -30.05 -10.92
CA GLN A 26 14.29 -30.68 -9.83
C GLN A 26 15.18 -31.80 -10.39
N PRO A 27 16.48 -31.84 -10.07
CA PRO A 27 17.22 -30.91 -9.20
C PRO A 27 17.45 -29.53 -9.84
N LYS A 28 17.75 -28.54 -9.00
CA LYS A 28 18.11 -27.18 -9.38
C LYS A 28 19.36 -27.19 -10.27
N ASN A 29 19.39 -26.33 -11.30
CA ASN A 29 20.56 -26.21 -12.18
C ASN A 29 21.67 -25.40 -11.49
N SER A 30 22.80 -26.04 -11.18
CA SER A 30 23.93 -25.41 -10.49
C SER A 30 24.66 -24.35 -11.31
N SER A 31 24.52 -24.36 -12.64
CA SER A 31 25.19 -23.41 -13.53
C SER A 31 24.47 -22.07 -13.67
N THR A 32 23.26 -21.96 -13.11
CA THR A 32 22.43 -20.76 -13.19
C THR A 32 22.38 -20.02 -11.86
N ASN A 33 22.60 -18.71 -11.89
CA ASN A 33 22.42 -17.84 -10.74
C ASN A 33 20.93 -17.51 -10.57
N TYR A 34 20.40 -17.80 -9.39
CA TYR A 34 19.00 -17.51 -9.07
C TYR A 34 18.88 -16.32 -8.13
N SER A 35 17.90 -15.48 -8.40
CA SER A 35 17.51 -14.34 -7.58
C SER A 35 15.99 -14.21 -7.56
N ILE A 36 15.47 -13.48 -6.59
CA ILE A 36 14.05 -13.14 -6.52
C ILE A 36 13.89 -11.71 -7.03
N HIS A 37 13.10 -11.57 -8.10
CA HIS A 37 12.67 -10.31 -8.66
C HIS A 37 11.22 -10.06 -8.22
N ILE A 38 10.93 -8.88 -7.66
CA ILE A 38 9.60 -8.54 -7.18
C ILE A 38 9.18 -7.23 -7.84
N ASP A 39 8.16 -7.30 -8.68
CA ASP A 39 7.54 -6.11 -9.27
C ASP A 39 6.39 -5.58 -8.43
N ILE A 40 6.28 -4.26 -8.38
CA ILE A 40 5.23 -3.54 -7.67
C ILE A 40 4.43 -2.75 -8.70
N PHE A 41 3.13 -3.02 -8.76
CA PHE A 41 2.19 -2.34 -9.66
C PHE A 41 1.10 -1.65 -8.87
N ASP A 42 0.67 -0.49 -9.37
CA ASP A 42 -0.60 0.11 -8.97
C ASP A 42 -1.75 -0.72 -9.56
N LYS A 43 -2.59 -1.30 -8.71
CA LYS A 43 -3.63 -2.24 -9.16
C LYS A 43 -4.86 -1.57 -9.80
N ILE A 44 -4.99 -0.24 -9.69
CA ILE A 44 -6.11 0.51 -10.25
C ILE A 44 -5.77 0.93 -11.69
N SER A 45 -4.60 1.52 -11.87
CA SER A 45 -4.08 2.01 -13.16
C SER A 45 -3.27 0.97 -13.93
N LEU A 46 -2.91 -0.15 -13.29
CA LEU A 46 -1.98 -1.17 -13.81
C LEU A 46 -0.59 -0.62 -14.14
N LYS A 47 -0.24 0.53 -13.56
CA LYS A 47 1.05 1.18 -13.81
C LYS A 47 2.14 0.53 -12.97
N TYR A 48 3.27 0.21 -13.61
CA TYR A 48 4.49 -0.17 -12.93
C TYR A 48 4.97 0.93 -11.97
N LEU A 49 5.32 0.56 -10.75
CA LEU A 49 5.83 1.48 -9.72
C LEU A 49 7.32 1.28 -9.45
N ALA A 50 7.74 0.04 -9.22
CA ALA A 50 9.09 -0.29 -8.75
C ALA A 50 9.40 -1.79 -8.86
N SER A 51 10.68 -2.14 -8.80
CA SER A 51 11.11 -3.52 -8.60
C SER A 51 12.12 -3.63 -7.45
N TRP A 52 12.06 -4.76 -6.76
CA TRP A 52 12.99 -5.18 -5.73
C TRP A 52 13.80 -6.40 -6.18
N TYR A 53 15.03 -6.47 -5.71
CA TYR A 53 15.94 -7.59 -5.96
C TYR A 53 16.36 -8.24 -4.65
N LEU A 54 16.17 -9.55 -4.51
CA LEU A 54 16.69 -10.33 -3.40
C LEU A 54 17.64 -11.41 -3.92
N SER A 55 18.87 -11.42 -3.40
CA SER A 55 19.84 -12.46 -3.69
C SER A 55 19.49 -13.76 -2.95
N ILE A 56 19.85 -14.90 -3.54
CA ILE A 56 19.75 -16.21 -2.89
C ILE A 56 21.16 -16.58 -2.39
N PRO A 57 21.43 -16.50 -1.08
CA PRO A 57 22.78 -16.61 -0.54
C PRO A 57 23.39 -18.02 -0.69
N PHE A 58 22.60 -19.06 -0.45
CA PHE A 58 23.08 -20.45 -0.47
C PHE A 58 22.51 -21.19 -1.68
N GLN A 59 23.07 -20.94 -2.85
CA GLN A 59 22.55 -21.51 -4.09
C GLN A 59 22.64 -23.05 -4.14
N PHE A 60 23.58 -23.66 -3.42
CA PHE A 60 23.73 -25.11 -3.31
C PHE A 60 22.66 -25.78 -2.45
N LEU A 61 21.98 -25.02 -1.56
CA LEU A 61 20.92 -25.59 -0.73
C LEU A 61 19.64 -25.80 -1.58
N PRO A 62 18.95 -26.94 -1.39
CA PRO A 62 17.69 -27.21 -2.09
C PRO A 62 16.58 -26.23 -1.67
N VAL A 63 16.66 -25.70 -0.44
CA VAL A 63 15.69 -24.75 0.12
C VAL A 63 16.42 -23.57 0.74
N ASN A 64 15.98 -22.36 0.41
CA ASN A 64 16.45 -21.11 1.03
C ASN A 64 15.27 -20.43 1.73
N ARG A 65 15.46 -19.98 2.97
CA ARG A 65 14.48 -19.17 3.70
C ARG A 65 14.96 -17.73 3.75
N ILE A 66 14.23 -16.83 3.10
CA ILE A 66 14.56 -15.41 3.02
C ILE A 66 13.43 -14.63 3.70
N ALA A 67 13.78 -13.72 4.60
CA ALA A 67 12.86 -12.79 5.24
C ALA A 67 13.34 -11.36 4.96
N THR A 68 12.47 -10.54 4.38
CA THR A 68 12.78 -9.14 4.05
C THR A 68 11.57 -8.26 4.32
N GLN A 69 11.83 -6.99 4.64
CA GLN A 69 10.80 -5.96 4.76
C GLN A 69 10.80 -5.12 3.48
N ILE A 70 9.70 -5.16 2.76
CA ILE A 70 9.53 -4.40 1.51
C ILE A 70 8.93 -3.05 1.84
N PHE A 71 9.61 -1.98 1.43
CA PHE A 71 9.13 -0.61 1.57
C PHE A 71 8.58 -0.11 0.23
N ILE A 72 7.32 0.32 0.22
CA ILE A 72 6.65 0.91 -0.95
C ILE A 72 6.76 2.43 -0.81
N GLN A 73 7.68 3.06 -1.55
CA GLN A 73 7.85 4.51 -1.52
C GLN A 73 6.84 5.19 -2.46
N ASN A 74 6.19 6.25 -1.99
CA ASN A 74 5.33 7.07 -2.83
C ASN A 74 6.21 7.97 -3.70
N LYS A 75 6.26 7.69 -5.01
CA LYS A 75 6.85 8.55 -6.06
C LYS A 75 8.34 8.88 -5.93
N LYS A 76 9.23 7.90 -6.10
CA LYS A 76 10.52 8.21 -6.76
C LYS A 76 10.37 7.94 -8.25
N SER A 77 10.74 8.91 -9.07
CA SER A 77 10.99 8.65 -10.50
C SER A 77 12.12 7.63 -10.57
N MET A 78 11.79 6.38 -10.90
CA MET A 78 12.76 5.26 -10.93
C MET A 78 13.41 5.09 -12.30
N ILE A 79 13.14 6.03 -13.22
CA ILE A 79 13.88 6.13 -14.47
C ILE A 79 15.26 6.69 -14.11
N SER A 80 16.27 5.81 -14.08
CA SER A 80 17.64 6.22 -13.80
C SER A 80 18.10 7.21 -14.88
N LYS A 81 18.49 8.42 -14.48
CA LYS A 81 19.10 9.40 -15.39
C LYS A 81 20.43 8.90 -15.98
N LEU A 82 21.09 7.96 -15.29
CA LEU A 82 22.32 7.32 -15.73
C LEU A 82 22.07 5.82 -15.82
N CYS A 83 21.72 5.35 -17.02
CA CYS A 83 21.53 3.93 -17.25
C CYS A 83 22.73 3.33 -18.00
N PRO A 84 23.36 2.26 -17.47
CA PRO A 84 24.41 1.52 -18.17
C PRO A 84 23.89 0.43 -19.14
N LEU A 85 22.60 0.08 -19.07
CA LEU A 85 22.02 -1.06 -19.78
C LEU A 85 21.24 -0.64 -21.04
N TYR A 86 21.55 -1.23 -22.18
CA TYR A 86 20.78 -1.03 -23.41
C TYR A 86 19.56 -1.96 -23.45
N CYS A 87 18.36 -1.37 -23.45
CA CYS A 87 17.07 -2.07 -23.35
C CYS A 87 16.26 -2.14 -24.65
N GLY A 88 16.91 -1.89 -25.79
CA GLY A 88 16.22 -1.86 -27.09
C GLY A 88 15.21 -0.72 -27.20
N GLU A 89 14.34 -0.80 -28.22
CA GLU A 89 13.29 0.19 -28.48
C GLU A 89 12.01 -0.08 -27.66
N HIS A 90 11.86 -1.29 -27.12
CA HIS A 90 10.66 -1.76 -26.46
C HIS A 90 10.84 -1.91 -24.95
N GLY A 91 11.76 -1.16 -24.36
CA GLY A 91 11.97 -1.18 -22.93
C GLY A 91 12.77 0.02 -22.48
N HIS A 92 12.85 0.17 -21.17
CA HIS A 92 13.69 1.18 -20.56
C HIS A 92 14.36 0.62 -19.32
N CYS A 93 15.43 1.29 -18.94
CA CYS A 93 16.29 0.84 -17.87
C CYS A 93 15.81 1.36 -16.52
N VAL A 94 15.74 0.45 -15.56
CA VAL A 94 15.23 0.72 -14.23
C VAL A 94 16.21 0.21 -13.18
N GLU A 95 16.42 1.00 -12.14
CA GLU A 95 17.22 0.62 -10.97
C GLU A 95 16.33 -0.09 -9.95
N TYR A 96 16.86 -1.13 -9.31
CA TYR A 96 16.19 -1.75 -8.18
C TYR A 96 16.19 -0.81 -6.97
N ILE A 97 15.03 -0.59 -6.38
CA ILE A 97 14.90 0.39 -5.29
C ILE A 97 15.72 0.03 -4.03
N ASN A 98 16.01 -1.25 -3.83
CA ASN A 98 16.75 -1.75 -2.67
C ASN A 98 18.23 -2.09 -2.95
N GLN A 99 18.67 -2.00 -4.21
CA GLN A 99 20.05 -2.31 -4.61
C GLN A 99 20.58 -1.18 -5.49
N LYS A 100 21.41 -0.32 -4.89
CA LYS A 100 22.03 0.79 -5.63
C LYS A 100 22.91 0.25 -6.75
N PHE A 101 22.86 0.89 -7.91
CA PHE A 101 23.65 0.55 -9.09
C PHE A 101 23.35 -0.84 -9.70
N LEU A 102 22.26 -1.49 -9.29
CA LEU A 102 21.79 -2.71 -9.94
C LEU A 102 20.59 -2.36 -10.82
N TYR A 103 20.73 -2.64 -12.12
CA TYR A 103 19.77 -2.24 -13.15
C TYR A 103 19.22 -3.44 -13.89
N PHE A 104 18.04 -3.28 -14.47
CA PHE A 104 17.44 -4.23 -15.39
C PHE A 104 16.61 -3.50 -16.45
N CYS A 105 16.26 -4.19 -17.53
CA CYS A 105 15.36 -3.66 -18.54
C CYS A 105 13.91 -4.01 -18.20
N GLN A 106 13.10 -2.98 -17.98
CA GLN A 106 11.65 -3.10 -17.90
C GLN A 106 11.08 -3.00 -19.31
N CYS A 107 10.53 -4.10 -19.81
CA CYS A 107 9.98 -4.16 -21.15
C CYS A 107 8.56 -3.60 -21.20
N ASN A 108 8.22 -3.07 -22.37
CA ASN A 108 6.87 -2.69 -22.72
C ASN A 108 6.01 -3.96 -22.87
N GLU A 109 4.69 -3.78 -22.80
CA GLU A 109 3.74 -4.88 -22.93
C GLU A 109 3.94 -5.64 -24.24
N GLY A 110 3.97 -6.98 -24.15
CA GLY A 110 4.19 -7.86 -25.29
C GLY A 110 5.67 -8.05 -25.69
N TYR A 111 6.61 -7.48 -24.94
CA TYR A 111 8.05 -7.66 -25.16
C TYR A 111 8.76 -8.24 -23.94
N SER A 112 9.91 -8.85 -24.17
CA SER A 112 10.64 -9.58 -23.14
C SER A 112 12.11 -9.81 -23.48
N GLY A 113 12.80 -10.45 -22.54
CA GLY A 113 14.22 -10.75 -22.64
C GLY A 113 15.06 -9.65 -21.99
N VAL A 114 16.36 -9.93 -21.84
CA VAL A 114 17.29 -9.03 -21.12
C VAL A 114 17.36 -7.64 -21.77
N GLN A 115 17.10 -7.54 -23.08
CA GLN A 115 17.12 -6.30 -23.86
C GLN A 115 15.76 -5.96 -24.49
N CYS A 116 14.67 -6.59 -24.05
CA CYS A 116 13.31 -6.34 -24.57
C CYS A 116 13.11 -6.53 -26.09
N ASN A 117 13.95 -7.33 -26.75
CA ASN A 117 13.89 -7.56 -28.20
C ASN A 117 13.04 -8.78 -28.60
N ILE A 118 12.53 -9.55 -27.62
CA ILE A 118 11.76 -10.76 -27.90
C ILE A 118 10.28 -10.45 -27.80
N LYS A 119 9.60 -10.42 -28.95
CA LYS A 119 8.15 -10.29 -29.02
C LYS A 119 7.48 -11.53 -28.43
N GLN A 120 6.50 -11.33 -27.56
CA GLN A 120 5.74 -12.38 -26.92
C GLN A 120 4.27 -12.33 -27.31
N ASN A 121 3.65 -13.51 -27.36
CA ASN A 121 2.21 -13.62 -27.49
C ASN A 121 1.57 -13.66 -26.09
N CYS A 122 0.79 -12.64 -25.77
CA CYS A 122 0.13 -12.52 -24.48
C CYS A 122 -1.20 -13.27 -24.47
N SER A 123 -1.41 -14.08 -23.42
CA SER A 123 -2.63 -14.86 -23.21
C SER A 123 -3.52 -14.27 -22.10
N CYS A 124 -3.28 -13.01 -21.75
CA CYS A 124 -3.99 -12.30 -20.69
C CYS A 124 -5.31 -11.70 -21.22
N SER A 125 -6.21 -11.28 -20.33
CA SER A 125 -7.38 -10.50 -20.73
C SER A 125 -6.97 -9.15 -21.33
N SER A 126 -7.78 -8.61 -22.24
CA SER A 126 -7.46 -7.40 -23.01
C SER A 126 -7.28 -6.12 -22.18
N ASP A 127 -7.79 -6.12 -20.95
CA ASP A 127 -7.73 -5.01 -19.97
C ASP A 127 -6.77 -5.29 -18.80
N SER A 128 -5.89 -6.28 -18.96
CA SER A 128 -4.86 -6.62 -17.99
C SER A 128 -3.49 -6.30 -18.54
N TYR A 129 -2.50 -6.10 -17.67
CA TYR A 129 -1.14 -5.83 -18.10
C TYR A 129 -0.36 -7.13 -18.22
N CYS A 130 0.16 -7.40 -19.41
CA CYS A 130 0.98 -8.57 -19.69
C CYS A 130 2.47 -8.29 -19.41
N LEU A 131 2.98 -8.83 -18.30
CA LEU A 131 4.39 -8.73 -17.93
C LEU A 131 5.25 -9.74 -18.69
N THR A 132 4.76 -10.99 -18.79
CA THR A 132 5.33 -12.03 -19.64
C THR A 132 4.19 -12.88 -20.22
N SER A 133 4.51 -13.77 -21.16
CA SER A 133 3.56 -14.68 -21.82
C SER A 133 2.76 -15.52 -20.83
N SER A 134 3.32 -15.72 -19.63
CA SER A 134 2.71 -16.47 -18.55
C SER A 134 2.13 -15.62 -17.42
N ILE A 135 2.60 -14.38 -17.23
CA ILE A 135 2.29 -13.54 -16.05
C ILE A 135 1.42 -12.35 -16.46
N CYS A 136 0.21 -12.33 -15.91
CA CYS A 136 -0.76 -11.26 -16.12
C CYS A 136 -1.01 -10.51 -14.81
N VAL A 137 -0.95 -9.18 -14.83
CA VAL A 137 -1.31 -8.32 -13.70
C VAL A 137 -2.76 -7.90 -13.89
N CYS A 138 -3.63 -8.42 -13.02
CA CYS A 138 -5.08 -8.23 -13.17
C CYS A 138 -5.56 -6.89 -12.61
N PRO A 139 -6.54 -6.24 -13.29
CA PRO A 139 -7.24 -5.09 -12.73
C PRO A 139 -7.97 -5.50 -11.44
N ILE A 140 -8.32 -4.51 -10.62
CA ILE A 140 -8.81 -4.75 -9.26
C ILE A 140 -10.05 -5.66 -9.17
N ASN A 141 -10.90 -5.68 -10.19
CA ASN A 141 -12.12 -6.47 -10.24
C ASN A 141 -11.95 -7.81 -10.98
N LYS A 142 -10.72 -8.22 -11.30
CA LYS A 142 -10.43 -9.49 -11.96
C LYS A 142 -9.35 -10.29 -11.25
N PHE A 143 -9.37 -11.59 -11.48
CA PHE A 143 -8.44 -12.53 -10.88
C PHE A 143 -8.25 -13.77 -11.78
N GLY A 144 -7.44 -14.72 -11.28
CA GLY A 144 -7.01 -15.89 -12.03
C GLY A 144 -5.73 -15.63 -12.81
N SER A 145 -5.06 -16.70 -13.23
CA SER A 145 -3.74 -16.64 -13.88
C SER A 145 -3.69 -15.77 -15.15
N LYS A 146 -4.83 -15.64 -15.84
CA LYS A 146 -4.99 -14.87 -17.09
C LYS A 146 -5.97 -13.69 -16.98
N CYS A 147 -6.44 -13.37 -15.77
CA CYS A 147 -7.35 -12.26 -15.52
C CYS A 147 -8.69 -12.32 -16.26
N TYR A 148 -9.18 -13.51 -16.64
CA TYR A 148 -10.51 -13.65 -17.25
C TYR A 148 -11.65 -13.72 -16.23
N LEU A 149 -11.36 -14.12 -14.99
CA LEU A 149 -12.36 -14.25 -13.93
C LEU A 149 -12.66 -12.88 -13.34
N LYS A 150 -13.94 -12.56 -13.17
CA LYS A 150 -14.40 -11.29 -12.62
C LYS A 150 -14.90 -11.47 -11.19
N ASN A 151 -14.60 -10.49 -10.34
CA ASN A 151 -15.19 -10.38 -9.01
C ASN A 151 -16.20 -9.23 -9.02
N SER A 152 -17.48 -9.59 -8.93
CA SER A 152 -18.62 -8.66 -8.96
C SER A 152 -19.11 -8.25 -7.57
N ILE A 153 -18.42 -8.64 -6.48
CA ILE A 153 -18.86 -8.37 -5.09
C ILE A 153 -19.04 -6.86 -4.86
N CYS A 154 -18.11 -6.04 -5.35
CA CYS A 154 -18.20 -4.57 -5.26
C CYS A 154 -19.23 -3.93 -6.19
N GLN A 155 -19.77 -4.68 -7.17
CA GLN A 155 -20.78 -4.19 -8.12
C GLN A 155 -22.20 -4.58 -7.70
N THR A 156 -22.34 -5.75 -7.09
CA THR A 156 -23.63 -6.36 -6.74
C THR A 156 -24.11 -6.01 -5.34
N SER A 157 -23.20 -5.76 -4.40
CA SER A 157 -23.59 -5.33 -3.06
C SER A 157 -23.97 -3.85 -3.09
N LYS A 158 -25.28 -3.57 -3.16
CA LYS A 158 -25.84 -2.25 -2.80
C LYS A 158 -25.18 -1.82 -1.47
N ASN A 159 -24.50 -0.67 -1.47
CA ASN A 159 -23.84 -0.08 -0.30
C ASN A 159 -22.62 -0.86 0.25
N SER A 160 -21.74 -1.44 -0.59
CA SER A 160 -20.50 -2.05 -0.08
C SER A 160 -19.69 -1.04 0.74
N CYS A 161 -19.42 0.13 0.15
CA CYS A 161 -18.74 1.24 0.79
C CYS A 161 -19.59 2.51 0.63
N GLN A 162 -19.91 3.16 1.76
CA GLN A 162 -20.63 4.42 1.85
C GLN A 162 -19.69 5.61 1.67
N ASN A 163 -20.25 6.82 1.55
CA ASN A 163 -19.51 8.08 1.57
C ASN A 163 -18.33 8.14 0.57
N ASN A 164 -18.57 7.65 -0.64
CA ASN A 164 -17.58 7.55 -1.72
C ASN A 164 -16.33 6.72 -1.36
N GLY A 165 -16.46 5.79 -0.41
CA GLY A 165 -15.42 4.82 -0.11
C GLY A 165 -15.16 3.89 -1.30
N PHE A 166 -13.89 3.56 -1.52
CA PHE A 166 -13.46 2.70 -2.60
C PHE A 166 -13.50 1.22 -2.18
N CYS A 167 -14.30 0.42 -2.90
CA CYS A 167 -14.47 -1.00 -2.63
C CYS A 167 -13.37 -1.84 -3.29
N ILE A 168 -12.72 -2.69 -2.50
CA ILE A 168 -11.69 -3.62 -2.95
C ILE A 168 -12.18 -5.05 -2.68
N PRO A 169 -12.38 -5.88 -3.71
CA PRO A 169 -12.70 -7.28 -3.51
C PRO A 169 -11.52 -8.00 -2.84
N VAL A 170 -11.82 -8.92 -1.92
CA VAL A 170 -10.81 -9.76 -1.29
C VAL A 170 -10.92 -11.16 -1.91
N ASP A 171 -9.78 -11.82 -2.09
CA ASP A 171 -9.77 -13.24 -2.47
C ASP A 171 -10.40 -14.03 -1.32
N ASP A 172 -11.48 -14.74 -1.59
CA ASP A 172 -12.25 -15.50 -0.60
C ASP A 172 -11.38 -16.56 0.13
N ARG A 173 -10.23 -16.95 -0.42
CA ARG A 173 -9.26 -17.85 0.22
C ARG A 173 -8.46 -17.18 1.34
N MET A 174 -8.41 -15.85 1.39
CA MET A 174 -7.60 -15.08 2.34
C MET A 174 -8.42 -14.43 3.45
N SER A 175 -9.74 -14.31 3.32
CA SER A 175 -10.57 -13.65 4.33
C SER A 175 -12.00 -14.14 4.33
N LEU A 176 -12.61 -14.20 5.52
CA LEU A 176 -14.05 -14.38 5.69
C LEU A 176 -14.85 -13.17 5.15
N ASN A 177 -14.22 -12.00 5.06
CA ASN A 177 -14.85 -10.80 4.49
C ASN A 177 -14.60 -10.76 2.97
N LYS A 178 -15.70 -10.74 2.19
CA LYS A 178 -15.68 -10.75 0.72
C LYS A 178 -15.11 -9.47 0.08
N PHE A 179 -15.03 -8.36 0.83
CA PHE A 179 -14.49 -7.07 0.35
C PHE A 179 -13.94 -6.23 1.51
N THR A 180 -13.16 -5.20 1.17
CA THR A 180 -12.63 -4.19 2.10
C THR A 180 -12.86 -2.79 1.53
N CYS A 181 -13.23 -1.82 2.37
CA CYS A 181 -13.42 -0.43 1.97
C CYS A 181 -12.23 0.46 2.35
N LEU A 182 -11.68 1.17 1.37
CA LEU A 182 -10.81 2.31 1.58
C LEU A 182 -11.67 3.57 1.71
N CYS A 183 -11.65 4.18 2.88
CA CYS A 183 -12.46 5.37 3.13
C CYS A 183 -11.74 6.62 2.66
N THR A 184 -12.51 7.60 2.21
CA THR A 184 -12.03 8.97 1.96
C THR A 184 -11.56 9.60 3.28
N GLU A 185 -10.81 10.70 3.20
CA GLU A 185 -10.12 11.30 4.35
C GLU A 185 -11.05 11.58 5.53
N ASN A 186 -12.31 11.95 5.26
CA ASN A 186 -13.29 12.37 6.25
C ASN A 186 -14.14 11.22 6.83
N PHE A 187 -13.92 9.97 6.43
CA PHE A 187 -14.79 8.86 6.83
C PHE A 187 -14.00 7.66 7.34
N TYR A 188 -14.63 6.87 8.20
CA TYR A 188 -14.07 5.66 8.80
C TYR A 188 -15.17 4.62 9.06
N GLY A 189 -14.78 3.44 9.57
CA GLY A 189 -15.67 2.29 9.72
C GLY A 189 -15.39 1.19 8.70
N LYS A 190 -16.13 0.09 8.81
CA LYS A 190 -15.95 -1.10 7.95
C LYS A 190 -16.42 -0.82 6.51
N ARG A 191 -17.48 -0.01 6.40
CA ARG A 191 -18.12 0.44 5.16
C ARG A 191 -17.98 1.95 4.96
N CYS A 192 -17.12 2.64 5.70
CA CYS A 192 -16.99 4.11 5.64
C CYS A 192 -18.29 4.83 6.03
N GLU A 193 -19.05 4.22 6.93
CA GLU A 193 -20.36 4.65 7.44
C GLU A 193 -20.25 5.85 8.40
N ASN A 194 -19.13 5.99 9.11
CA ASN A 194 -18.95 7.01 10.13
C ASN A 194 -18.12 8.17 9.60
N ARG A 195 -18.53 9.40 9.90
CA ARG A 195 -17.74 10.59 9.58
C ARG A 195 -16.74 10.86 10.71
N LYS A 196 -15.51 11.16 10.34
CA LYS A 196 -14.45 11.51 11.30
C LYS A 196 -14.72 12.88 11.89
N ASN A 197 -14.33 13.04 13.15
CA ASN A 197 -14.17 14.37 13.73
C ASN A 197 -12.97 15.06 13.10
N GLN A 198 -13.10 16.34 12.80
CA GLN A 198 -12.03 17.16 12.26
C GLN A 198 -11.69 18.27 13.24
N ILE A 199 -10.40 18.47 13.50
CA ILE A 199 -9.90 19.55 14.35
C ILE A 199 -8.87 20.31 13.55
N ASP A 200 -9.21 21.53 13.14
CA ASP A 200 -8.29 22.43 12.48
C ASP A 200 -7.64 23.33 13.52
N ILE A 201 -6.33 23.21 13.69
CA ILE A 201 -5.54 24.03 14.61
C ILE A 201 -4.78 25.05 13.77
N LYS A 202 -5.03 26.34 14.03
CA LYS A 202 -4.31 27.44 13.41
C LYS A 202 -3.37 28.07 14.43
N PHE A 203 -2.10 28.21 14.06
CA PHE A 203 -1.08 28.91 14.84
C PHE A 203 -0.82 30.28 14.19
N ASP A 204 -0.92 31.36 14.98
CA ASP A 204 -0.68 32.73 14.48
C ASP A 204 0.79 33.17 14.59
N ASP A 205 1.67 32.33 15.16
CA ASP A 205 3.10 32.63 15.32
C ASP A 205 3.96 31.86 14.29
N ASP A 206 4.66 32.63 13.45
CA ASP A 206 5.60 32.11 12.45
C ASP A 206 6.71 31.25 13.08
N LYS A 207 7.06 31.47 14.36
CA LYS A 207 8.04 30.65 15.09
C LYS A 207 7.54 29.23 15.37
N ILE A 208 6.23 29.04 15.52
CA ILE A 208 5.62 27.72 15.77
C ILE A 208 5.60 26.90 14.47
N SER A 209 5.44 27.57 13.31
CA SER A 209 5.52 26.96 11.98
C SER A 209 6.88 26.30 11.67
N MET A 210 7.95 26.71 12.36
CA MET A 210 9.30 26.13 12.22
C MET A 210 9.57 24.87 13.06
N MET A 211 8.64 24.43 13.92
CA MET A 211 8.87 23.27 14.79
C MET A 211 8.71 21.93 14.05
N SER A 212 9.55 20.94 14.38
CA SER A 212 9.59 19.65 13.68
C SER A 212 8.41 18.72 14.02
N PHE A 213 7.78 18.89 15.18
CA PHE A 213 6.61 18.13 15.61
C PHE A 213 5.86 18.87 16.72
N VAL A 214 4.58 18.56 16.86
CA VAL A 214 3.68 19.04 17.93
C VAL A 214 3.01 17.82 18.54
N PHE A 215 2.87 17.78 19.86
CA PHE A 215 2.10 16.73 20.53
C PHE A 215 0.69 17.22 20.80
N ILE A 216 -0.30 16.43 20.39
CA ILE A 216 -1.72 16.71 20.66
C ILE A 216 -2.20 15.69 21.69
N HIS A 217 -2.59 16.20 22.85
CA HIS A 217 -3.06 15.41 23.98
C HIS A 217 -4.58 15.47 24.05
N PHE A 218 -5.22 14.31 23.93
CA PHE A 218 -6.66 14.15 24.08
C PHE A 218 -6.96 13.61 25.48
N ILE A 219 -7.63 14.40 26.31
CA ILE A 219 -7.97 14.00 27.69
C ILE A 219 -9.48 13.78 27.78
N THR A 220 -9.85 12.63 28.33
CA THR A 220 -11.23 12.25 28.62
C THR A 220 -11.47 12.42 30.11
N ALA A 221 -12.38 13.31 30.52
CA ALA A 221 -12.87 13.33 31.90
C ALA A 221 -14.00 12.30 31.99
N ILE A 222 -13.88 11.35 32.93
CA ILE A 222 -14.94 10.37 33.19
C ILE A 222 -15.46 10.66 34.59
N GLU A 223 -16.70 11.14 34.70
CA GLU A 223 -17.43 11.14 35.96
C GLU A 223 -17.94 9.72 36.21
N ASN A 224 -17.41 9.07 37.25
CA ASN A 224 -17.80 7.70 37.62
C ASN A 224 -19.18 7.71 38.29
N ASP A 225 -20.25 7.58 37.49
CA ASP A 225 -21.52 7.06 37.98
C ASP A 225 -21.96 5.88 37.09
N ASN A 226 -21.58 4.68 37.55
CA ASN A 226 -21.97 3.35 37.08
C ASN A 226 -21.38 2.84 35.75
N HIS A 227 -20.78 1.66 35.87
CA HIS A 227 -20.07 0.90 34.85
C HIS A 227 -20.92 0.58 33.61
N GLN A 228 -20.78 1.36 32.54
CA GLN A 228 -20.92 0.85 31.18
C GLN A 228 -19.99 1.60 30.23
N LEU A 229 -18.80 1.02 30.03
CA LEU A 229 -17.74 1.55 29.20
C LEU A 229 -18.02 1.18 27.74
N SER A 230 -18.56 2.12 26.96
CA SER A 230 -18.53 2.03 25.49
C SER A 230 -17.58 3.12 25.00
N ILE A 231 -16.30 2.77 24.84
CA ILE A 231 -15.27 3.71 24.40
C ILE A 231 -15.38 3.90 22.90
N THR A 232 -16.06 4.97 22.49
CA THR A 232 -15.89 5.61 21.17
C THR A 232 -15.22 6.95 21.40
N GLN A 233 -13.88 6.99 21.23
CA GLN A 233 -12.97 8.16 21.36
C GLN A 233 -13.63 9.53 21.60
N SER A 234 -14.00 9.83 22.85
CA SER A 234 -14.65 11.08 23.25
C SER A 234 -13.72 11.92 24.13
N PHE A 235 -13.03 12.91 23.56
CA PHE A 235 -12.19 13.83 24.35
C PHE A 235 -12.98 15.02 24.87
N HIS A 236 -12.66 15.45 26.08
CA HIS A 236 -13.23 16.62 26.75
C HIS A 236 -12.27 17.81 26.68
N ILE A 237 -10.97 17.52 26.77
CA ILE A 237 -9.91 18.53 26.76
C ILE A 237 -8.88 18.17 25.68
N LEU A 238 -8.46 19.17 24.92
CA LEU A 238 -7.37 19.06 23.95
C LEU A 238 -6.26 20.03 24.34
N PHE A 239 -5.08 19.49 24.65
CA PHE A 239 -3.87 20.27 24.83
C PHE A 239 -2.92 20.09 23.66
N ILE A 240 -2.22 21.18 23.33
CA ILE A 240 -1.19 21.20 22.31
C ILE A 240 0.13 21.53 23.01
N GLU A 241 1.05 20.58 23.00
CA GLU A 241 2.38 20.71 23.57
C GLU A 241 3.39 20.95 22.44
N LEU A 242 4.12 22.05 22.55
CA LEU A 242 5.22 22.39 21.67
C LEU A 242 6.54 21.80 22.17
N THR A 243 7.56 21.76 21.30
CA THR A 243 8.88 21.16 21.59
C THR A 243 9.63 21.82 22.74
N ASN A 244 9.34 23.08 23.04
CA ASN A 244 9.84 23.85 24.18
C ASN A 244 9.05 23.61 25.48
N ARG A 245 8.15 22.62 25.51
CA ARG A 245 7.24 22.31 26.64
C ARG A 245 6.27 23.43 26.99
N THR A 246 5.93 24.30 26.04
CA THR A 246 4.77 25.20 26.23
C THR A 246 3.49 24.47 25.86
N TYR A 247 2.47 24.61 26.70
CA TYR A 247 1.17 23.97 26.54
C TYR A 247 0.11 25.01 26.21
N TYR A 248 -0.66 24.75 25.16
CA TYR A 248 -1.83 25.55 24.78
C TYR A 248 -3.08 24.73 24.96
N LEU A 249 -4.07 25.30 25.64
CA LEU A 249 -5.43 24.73 25.66
C LEU A 249 -6.09 25.02 24.31
N GLY A 250 -6.29 23.98 23.52
CA GLY A 250 -6.91 24.12 22.19
C GLY A 250 -8.43 24.01 22.26
N VAL A 251 -8.95 23.05 23.04
CA VAL A 251 -10.41 22.80 23.15
C VAL A 251 -10.73 22.38 24.57
N LEU A 252 -11.82 22.93 25.11
CA LEU A 252 -12.45 22.51 26.35
C LEU A 252 -13.95 22.35 26.10
N ARG A 253 -14.51 21.17 26.40
CA ARG A 253 -15.93 20.89 26.24
C ARG A 253 -16.44 19.88 27.26
N GLU A 254 -17.70 20.04 27.62
CA GLU A 254 -18.41 19.13 28.54
C GLU A 254 -19.03 17.94 27.82
N LYS A 255 -19.48 18.12 26.57
CA LYS A 255 -20.16 17.08 25.80
C LYS A 255 -19.42 16.82 24.49
N PHE A 256 -19.29 15.54 24.15
CA PHE A 256 -18.80 15.11 22.86
C PHE A 256 -19.92 15.18 21.82
N ILE A 257 -19.65 15.84 20.70
CA ILE A 257 -20.52 15.83 19.52
C ILE A 257 -19.84 14.97 18.46
N GLU A 258 -20.57 13.98 17.95
CA GLU A 258 -20.07 13.08 16.91
C GLU A 258 -20.05 13.77 15.55
N SER A 259 -18.99 13.53 14.77
CA SER A 259 -18.78 14.11 13.45
C SER A 259 -18.63 15.64 13.42
N GLU A 260 -18.17 16.22 14.54
CA GLU A 260 -17.98 17.66 14.68
C GLU A 260 -16.71 18.15 13.94
N HIS A 261 -16.79 19.37 13.42
CA HIS A 261 -15.64 20.11 12.90
C HIS A 261 -15.33 21.27 13.84
N ILE A 262 -14.19 21.18 14.54
CA ILE A 262 -13.74 22.18 15.50
C ILE A 262 -12.61 22.98 14.87
N GLN A 263 -12.72 24.31 14.89
CA GLN A 263 -11.64 25.20 14.53
C GLN A 263 -11.15 25.89 15.79
N THR A 264 -9.86 25.73 16.10
CA THR A 264 -9.23 26.42 17.23
C THR A 264 -8.04 27.22 16.74
N ARG A 265 -7.87 28.40 17.34
CA ARG A 265 -6.78 29.32 17.04
C ARG A 265 -5.94 29.47 18.29
N ILE A 266 -4.67 29.11 18.19
CA ILE A 266 -3.71 29.30 19.26
C ILE A 266 -3.06 30.66 19.08
N LEU A 267 -3.34 31.53 20.04
CA LEU A 267 -2.63 32.77 20.26
C LEU A 267 -1.54 32.51 21.33
N PRO A 268 -0.30 32.95 21.11
CA PRO A 268 0.78 32.84 22.10
C PRO A 268 0.49 33.62 23.37
#